data_AF-A0A382RMY3-F1
#
_entry.id   AF-A0A382RMY3-F1
#
_cell.length_a   1.000
_cell.length_b   1.000
_cell.length_c   1.000
_cell.angle_alpha   90.00
_cell.angle_beta   90.00
_cell.angle_gamma   90.00
#
_symmetry.space_group_name_H-M   'P 1'
#
loop_
_entity.id
_entity.type
_entity.pdbx_description
1 polymer ?
#
loop_
_entity_poly.entity_id
_entity_poly.type
_entity_poly.pdbx_seq_one_letter_code
_entity_poly.pdbx_strand_id
1 'polypeptide(L)'
;MNDLEGYRDYTNAEYRVRNFYRLNHRHQTLEFARSKSEEYAAFGKRRMGIWEACEYLDTLVDDSDPDTSLSQIEHCLQTAEGIRADGQPDWFILAGLVHDLGKILCLFGEPQWAVTGDTFPLGCAFQHSIVYPKFFEENPDSQNEIYQDRYG
;
A
#
# COMPACT_ATOMS: atom_id res chain seq x y z
N MET A 1 -10.65 -7.12 -25.40
CA MET A 1 -9.26 -6.73 -25.66
C MET A 1 -8.44 -7.23 -24.48
N ASN A 2 -7.26 -7.80 -24.69
CA ASN A 2 -6.40 -8.22 -23.58
C ASN A 2 -5.81 -6.96 -22.93
N ASP A 3 -6.52 -6.37 -21.95
CA ASP A 3 -6.07 -5.22 -21.15
C ASP A 3 -4.93 -5.56 -20.16
N LEU A 4 -4.18 -6.64 -20.42
CA LEU A 4 -3.08 -7.12 -19.57
C LEU A 4 -1.70 -6.68 -20.08
N GLU A 5 -1.59 -6.16 -21.31
CA GLU A 5 -0.33 -5.60 -21.80
C GLU A 5 -0.02 -4.29 -21.05
N GLY A 6 0.92 -4.34 -20.10
CA GLY A 6 1.39 -3.19 -19.33
C GLY A 6 0.92 -3.13 -17.87
N TYR A 7 -0.01 -4.01 -17.45
CA TYR A 7 -0.48 -4.05 -16.07
C TYR A 7 0.65 -4.44 -15.11
N ARG A 8 0.85 -3.63 -14.05
CA ARG A 8 1.94 -3.81 -13.06
C ARG A 8 3.34 -3.91 -13.68
N ASP A 9 3.61 -3.16 -14.75
CA ASP A 9 4.94 -3.12 -15.36
C ASP A 9 5.91 -2.21 -14.57
N TYR A 10 6.55 -2.80 -13.55
CA TYR A 10 7.61 -2.14 -12.79
C TYR A 10 8.93 -2.03 -13.57
N THR A 11 9.10 -2.67 -14.73
CA THR A 11 10.34 -2.55 -15.51
C THR A 11 10.43 -1.18 -16.18
N ASN A 12 9.30 -0.69 -16.70
CA ASN A 12 9.21 0.59 -17.40
C ASN A 12 8.51 1.70 -16.60
N ALA A 13 8.22 1.47 -15.31
CA ALA A 13 7.52 2.42 -14.47
C ALA A 13 8.23 3.79 -14.35
N GLU A 14 7.42 4.82 -14.18
CA GLU A 14 7.86 6.20 -14.04
C GLU A 14 8.83 6.40 -12.86
N TYR A 15 9.59 7.50 -12.90
CA TYR A 15 10.52 7.84 -11.81
C TYR A 15 9.81 7.98 -10.46
N ARG A 16 8.58 8.50 -10.44
CA ARG A 16 7.74 8.65 -9.24
C ARG A 16 7.58 7.31 -8.51
N VAL A 17 7.13 6.28 -9.21
CA VAL A 17 6.92 4.91 -8.69
C VAL A 17 8.24 4.28 -8.24
N ARG A 18 9.31 4.43 -9.03
CA ARG A 18 10.63 3.91 -8.65
C ARG A 18 11.18 4.56 -7.38
N ASN A 19 11.04 5.88 -7.25
CA ASN A 19 11.50 6.60 -6.06
C ASN A 19 10.61 6.31 -4.84
N PHE A 20 9.30 6.12 -5.05
CA PHE A 20 8.39 5.63 -4.01
C PHE A 20 8.90 4.33 -3.40
N TYR A 21 9.13 3.31 -4.22
CA TYR A 21 9.58 2.00 -3.73
C TYR A 21 11.00 2.05 -3.14
N ARG A 22 11.89 2.91 -3.66
CA ARG A 22 13.20 3.14 -3.04
C ARG A 22 13.08 3.67 -1.61
N LEU A 23 12.20 4.66 -1.38
CA LEU A 23 11.96 5.19 -0.03
C LEU A 23 11.28 4.16 0.87
N ASN A 24 10.29 3.43 0.34
CA ASN A 24 9.60 2.36 1.06
C ASN A 24 10.61 1.30 1.54
N HIS A 25 11.37 0.69 0.63
CA HIS A 25 12.33 -0.37 0.98
C HIS A 25 13.44 0.13 1.90
N ARG A 26 13.85 1.40 1.79
CA ARG A 26 14.89 1.97 2.66
C ARG A 26 14.41 2.17 4.10
N HIS A 27 13.16 2.57 4.29
CA HIS A 27 12.68 3.08 5.58
C HIS A 27 11.71 2.16 6.31
N GLN A 28 11.12 1.17 5.64
CA GLN A 28 10.32 0.13 6.29
C GLN A 28 11.26 -0.82 7.05
N THR A 29 11.37 -0.61 8.36
CA THR A 29 12.10 -1.48 9.31
C THR A 29 11.13 -2.07 10.31
N LEU A 30 11.51 -3.18 10.97
CA LEU A 30 10.67 -3.79 12.01
C LEU A 30 10.37 -2.80 13.15
N GLU A 31 11.35 -1.97 13.51
CA GLU A 31 11.18 -0.90 14.52
C GLU A 31 10.16 0.14 14.05
N PHE A 32 10.28 0.63 12.81
CA PHE A 32 9.35 1.60 12.24
C PHE A 32 7.92 1.05 12.23
N ALA A 33 7.72 -0.19 11.76
CA ALA A 33 6.41 -0.82 11.69
C ALA A 33 5.77 -1.00 13.08
N ARG A 34 6.56 -1.41 14.10
CA ARG A 34 6.09 -1.50 15.49
C ARG A 34 5.65 -0.15 16.02
N SER A 35 6.46 0.89 15.82
CA SER A 35 6.15 2.26 16.23
C SER A 35 4.84 2.77 15.60
N LYS A 36 4.64 2.52 14.30
CA LYS A 36 3.39 2.89 13.61
C LYS A 36 2.20 2.07 14.06
N SER A 37 2.38 0.78 14.34
CA SER A 37 1.31 -0.05 14.92
C SER A 37 0.86 0.51 16.27
N GLU A 38 1.80 0.86 17.14
CA GLU A 38 1.51 1.49 18.43
C GLU A 38 0.82 2.86 18.29
N GLU A 39 1.31 3.70 17.37
CA GLU A 39 0.74 5.04 17.11
C GLU A 39 -0.74 4.96 16.69
N TYR A 40 -1.07 4.06 15.76
CA TYR A 40 -2.40 3.99 15.16
C TYR A 40 -3.38 3.05 15.86
N ALA A 41 -2.92 2.18 16.76
CA ALA A 41 -3.76 1.28 17.56
C ALA A 41 -4.78 2.00 18.45
N ALA A 42 -4.53 3.27 18.81
CA ALA A 42 -5.45 4.05 19.65
C ALA A 42 -6.70 4.54 18.90
N PHE A 43 -6.71 4.53 17.56
CA PHE A 43 -7.79 5.05 16.71
C PHE A 43 -8.21 6.50 17.06
N GLY A 44 -7.28 7.31 17.58
CA GLY A 44 -7.57 8.64 18.15
C GLY A 44 -7.55 9.81 17.15
N LYS A 45 -7.33 9.57 15.86
CA LYS A 45 -7.12 10.65 14.87
C LYS A 45 -8.42 11.33 14.45
N ARG A 46 -9.46 10.56 14.10
CA ARG A 46 -10.75 11.08 13.61
C ARG A 46 -11.86 10.03 13.69
N ARG A 47 -13.11 10.47 13.85
CA ARG A 47 -14.31 9.63 13.71
C ARG A 47 -15.09 10.06 12.47
N MET A 48 -15.49 9.08 11.66
CA MET A 48 -16.20 9.29 10.39
C MET A 48 -17.05 8.06 10.03
N GLY A 49 -18.11 8.26 9.25
CA GLY A 49 -18.80 7.18 8.55
C GLY A 49 -17.98 6.68 7.35
N ILE A 50 -18.37 5.52 6.80
CA ILE A 50 -17.66 4.92 5.65
C ILE A 50 -17.70 5.84 4.42
N TRP A 51 -18.84 6.42 4.09
CA TRP A 51 -18.95 7.31 2.95
C TRP A 51 -18.15 8.61 3.14
N GLU A 52 -18.18 9.18 4.35
CA GLU A 52 -17.35 10.34 4.70
C GLU A 52 -15.85 10.02 4.59
N ALA A 53 -15.45 8.78 4.89
CA ALA A 53 -14.08 8.31 4.71
C ALA A 53 -13.71 8.24 3.22
N CYS A 54 -14.59 7.73 2.37
CA CYS A 54 -14.41 7.74 0.91
C CYS A 54 -14.25 9.17 0.37
N GLU A 55 -15.13 10.10 0.78
CA GLU A 55 -15.05 11.52 0.41
C GLU A 55 -13.77 12.19 0.89
N TYR A 56 -13.31 11.85 2.09
CA TYR A 56 -12.05 12.38 2.61
C TYR A 56 -10.86 11.85 1.83
N LEU A 57 -10.83 10.54 1.58
CA LEU A 57 -9.77 9.86 0.83
C LEU A 57 -9.65 10.37 -0.62
N ASP A 58 -10.74 10.82 -1.23
CA ASP A 58 -10.76 11.35 -2.61
C ASP A 58 -9.85 12.57 -2.83
N THR A 59 -9.41 13.20 -1.73
CA THR A 59 -8.44 14.30 -1.77
C THR A 59 -6.98 13.83 -1.98
N LEU A 60 -6.72 12.52 -1.95
CA LEU A 60 -5.40 11.90 -2.13
C LEU A 60 -5.19 11.43 -3.57
N VAL A 61 -3.99 11.68 -4.11
CA VAL A 61 -3.48 11.04 -5.33
C VAL A 61 -2.45 9.98 -4.94
N ASP A 62 -2.63 8.73 -5.35
CA ASP A 62 -1.70 7.63 -5.03
C ASP A 62 -0.45 7.67 -5.93
N ASP A 63 0.72 7.76 -5.31
CA ASP A 63 2.02 7.85 -5.97
C ASP A 63 2.68 6.50 -6.24
N SER A 64 2.14 5.41 -5.68
CA SER A 64 2.68 4.06 -5.81
C SER A 64 2.16 3.30 -7.04
N ASP A 65 0.99 3.68 -7.53
CA ASP A 65 0.27 2.96 -8.57
C ASP A 65 0.78 3.38 -9.97
N PRO A 66 1.27 2.43 -10.80
CA PRO A 66 1.69 2.71 -12.17
C PRO A 66 0.53 2.68 -13.19
N ASP A 67 -0.64 2.18 -12.81
CA ASP A 67 -1.72 1.77 -13.70
C ASP A 67 -2.92 2.73 -13.71
N THR A 68 -3.10 3.58 -12.68
CA THR A 68 -4.28 4.46 -12.58
C THR A 68 -4.02 5.86 -12.05
N SER A 69 -4.79 6.83 -12.57
CA SER A 69 -4.92 8.20 -12.08
C SER A 69 -6.35 8.52 -11.59
N LEU A 70 -7.17 7.48 -11.41
CA LEU A 70 -8.56 7.61 -10.95
C LEU A 70 -8.63 8.23 -9.56
N SER A 71 -9.77 8.85 -9.28
CA SER A 71 -10.10 9.27 -7.94
C SER A 71 -10.20 8.04 -7.02
N GLN A 72 -9.93 8.21 -5.72
CA GLN A 72 -9.97 7.08 -4.79
C GLN A 72 -11.41 6.55 -4.60
N ILE A 73 -12.43 7.41 -4.73
CA ILE A 73 -13.83 6.97 -4.76
C ILE A 73 -14.10 6.07 -5.98
N GLU A 74 -13.65 6.49 -7.16
CA GLU A 74 -13.84 5.72 -8.39
C GLU A 74 -13.22 4.33 -8.27
N HIS A 75 -12.01 4.23 -7.74
CA HIS A 75 -11.33 2.95 -7.48
C HIS A 75 -12.11 2.05 -6.51
N CYS A 76 -12.57 2.59 -5.38
CA CYS A 76 -13.35 1.84 -4.39
C CYS A 76 -14.68 1.33 -4.98
N LEU A 77 -15.38 2.18 -5.75
CA LEU A 77 -16.63 1.81 -6.41
C LEU A 77 -16.40 0.80 -7.53
N GLN A 78 -15.35 0.96 -8.35
CA GLN A 78 -15.00 0.02 -9.41
C GLN A 78 -14.73 -1.38 -8.85
N THR A 79 -13.99 -1.45 -7.73
CA THR A 79 -13.72 -2.71 -7.05
C THR A 79 -15.01 -3.36 -6.52
N ALA A 80 -15.83 -2.58 -5.80
CA ALA A 80 -17.10 -3.07 -5.24
C ALA A 80 -18.09 -3.53 -6.33
N GLU A 81 -18.25 -2.73 -7.40
CA GLU A 81 -19.17 -3.04 -8.49
C GLU A 81 -18.68 -4.20 -9.35
N GLY A 82 -17.37 -4.38 -9.52
CA GLY A 82 -16.81 -5.57 -10.16
C GLY A 82 -17.15 -6.84 -9.39
N ILE A 83 -16.97 -6.83 -8.06
CA ILE A 83 -17.34 -7.94 -7.17
C ILE A 83 -18.86 -8.19 -7.22
N ARG A 84 -19.67 -7.13 -7.22
CA ARG A 84 -21.14 -7.25 -7.33
C ARG A 84 -21.57 -7.86 -8.66
N ALA A 85 -20.97 -7.43 -9.77
CA ALA A 85 -21.28 -7.92 -11.12
C ALA A 85 -20.94 -9.41 -11.28
N ASP A 86 -19.93 -9.89 -10.56
CA ASP A 86 -19.56 -11.31 -10.50
C ASP A 86 -20.50 -12.16 -9.62
N GLY A 87 -21.53 -11.56 -9.01
CA GLY A 87 -22.54 -12.28 -8.22
C GLY A 87 -22.04 -12.74 -6.84
N GLN A 88 -21.00 -12.10 -6.32
CA GLN A 88 -20.42 -12.38 -5.02
C GLN A 88 -21.32 -11.88 -3.86
N PRO A 89 -21.16 -12.42 -2.64
CA PRO A 89 -22.01 -12.05 -1.50
C PRO A 89 -21.79 -10.60 -1.03
N ASP A 90 -22.82 -10.02 -0.41
CA ASP A 90 -22.87 -8.61 0.04
C ASP A 90 -21.67 -8.17 0.88
N TRP A 91 -21.16 -9.03 1.77
CA TRP A 91 -20.00 -8.69 2.59
C TRP A 91 -18.72 -8.52 1.77
N PHE A 92 -18.60 -9.23 0.64
CA PHE A 92 -17.41 -9.14 -0.21
C PHE A 92 -17.47 -7.87 -1.08
N ILE A 93 -18.67 -7.49 -1.52
CA ILE A 93 -18.91 -6.19 -2.16
C ILE A 93 -18.49 -5.06 -1.20
N LEU A 94 -18.91 -5.14 0.07
CA LEU A 94 -18.51 -4.17 1.08
C LEU A 94 -16.99 -4.17 1.31
N ALA A 95 -16.35 -5.33 1.36
CA ALA A 95 -14.90 -5.41 1.49
C ALA A 95 -14.18 -4.68 0.34
N GLY A 96 -14.67 -4.83 -0.90
CA GLY A 96 -14.19 -4.07 -2.05
C GLY A 96 -14.34 -2.56 -1.89
N LEU A 97 -15.45 -2.09 -1.30
CA LEU A 97 -15.65 -0.66 -1.06
C LEU A 97 -14.69 -0.10 -0.01
N VAL A 98 -14.38 -0.87 1.04
CA VAL A 98 -13.61 -0.35 2.20
C VAL A 98 -12.11 -0.66 2.18
N HIS A 99 -11.65 -1.51 1.24
CA HIS A 99 -10.30 -2.10 1.31
C HIS A 99 -9.17 -1.07 1.42
N ASP A 100 -9.28 0.04 0.69
CA ASP A 100 -8.24 1.05 0.59
C ASP A 100 -8.47 2.27 1.50
N LEU A 101 -9.49 2.27 2.36
CA LEU A 101 -9.76 3.41 3.26
C LEU A 101 -8.64 3.69 4.26
N GLY A 102 -7.74 2.72 4.50
CA GLY A 102 -6.52 2.93 5.28
C GLY A 102 -5.58 4.00 4.70
N LYS A 103 -5.69 4.30 3.40
CA LYS A 103 -4.88 5.34 2.74
C LYS A 103 -5.10 6.75 3.29
N ILE A 104 -6.16 6.97 4.07
CA ILE A 104 -6.41 8.21 4.82
C ILE A 104 -5.24 8.59 5.73
N LEU A 105 -4.39 7.63 6.14
CA LEU A 105 -3.17 7.93 6.89
C LEU A 105 -2.25 8.94 6.17
N CYS A 106 -2.22 8.95 4.82
CA CYS A 106 -1.51 9.97 4.05
C CYS A 106 -2.04 11.39 4.34
N LEU A 107 -3.36 11.53 4.52
CA LEU A 107 -4.01 12.81 4.83
C LEU A 107 -3.76 13.26 6.28
N PHE A 108 -3.32 12.36 7.15
CA PHE A 108 -2.81 12.68 8.49
C PHE A 108 -1.32 13.02 8.51
N GLY A 109 -0.68 13.09 7.35
CA GLY A 109 0.71 13.52 7.20
C GLY A 109 1.71 12.37 7.09
N GLU A 110 1.27 11.12 7.02
CA GLU A 110 2.18 10.02 6.69
C GLU A 110 2.70 10.18 5.25
N PRO A 111 3.99 9.90 5.01
CA PRO A 111 4.49 9.82 3.64
C PRO A 111 3.84 8.61 2.96
N GLN A 112 3.54 8.73 1.66
CA GLN A 112 2.84 7.65 0.95
C GLN A 112 3.58 6.31 1.00
N TRP A 113 4.92 6.31 1.01
CA TRP A 113 5.71 5.09 1.12
C TRP A 113 5.45 4.31 2.41
N ALA A 114 4.91 4.95 3.45
CA ALA A 114 4.55 4.32 4.71
C ALA A 114 3.10 3.79 4.74
N VAL A 115 2.31 4.01 3.68
CA VAL A 115 0.86 3.78 3.66
C VAL A 115 0.41 2.93 2.47
N THR A 116 0.92 3.20 1.27
CA THR A 116 0.51 2.53 0.02
C THR A 116 1.58 1.57 -0.50
N GLY A 117 1.32 0.95 -1.65
CA GLY A 117 2.24 0.04 -2.33
C GLY A 117 2.21 -1.40 -1.83
N ASP A 118 2.96 -2.25 -2.54
CA ASP A 118 3.12 -3.66 -2.18
C ASP A 118 3.78 -3.81 -0.80
N THR A 119 3.34 -4.82 -0.05
CA THR A 119 3.86 -5.12 1.30
C THR A 119 4.81 -6.31 1.29
N PHE A 120 5.70 -6.36 2.28
CA PHE A 120 6.63 -7.48 2.49
C PHE A 120 6.85 -7.73 4.00
N PRO A 121 7.25 -8.96 4.39
CA PRO A 121 7.59 -9.27 5.77
C PRO A 121 8.83 -8.51 6.25
N LEU A 122 8.80 -8.08 7.51
CA LEU A 122 9.93 -7.45 8.21
C LEU A 122 10.47 -8.38 9.29
N GLY A 123 11.73 -8.20 9.68
CA GLY A 123 12.39 -9.03 10.68
C GLY A 123 12.85 -10.40 10.16
N CYS A 124 12.93 -10.58 8.84
CA CYS A 124 13.48 -11.76 8.18
C CYS A 124 14.08 -11.35 6.82
N ALA A 125 14.72 -12.30 6.13
CA ALA A 125 15.40 -12.03 4.87
C ALA A 125 14.42 -11.57 3.78
N PHE A 126 14.75 -10.47 3.10
CA PHE A 126 13.95 -9.97 1.97
C PHE A 126 14.06 -10.90 0.76
N GLN A 127 12.90 -11.33 0.23
CA GLN A 127 12.85 -12.22 -0.93
C GLN A 127 13.07 -11.47 -2.24
N HIS A 128 13.76 -12.09 -3.19
CA HIS A 128 14.07 -11.50 -4.51
C HIS A 128 12.85 -11.25 -5.41
N SER A 129 11.69 -11.82 -5.07
CA SER A 129 10.44 -11.57 -5.80
C SER A 129 9.75 -10.27 -5.41
N ILE A 130 10.15 -9.63 -4.31
CA ILE A 130 9.65 -8.30 -3.94
C ILE A 130 10.06 -7.32 -5.04
N VAL A 131 9.16 -6.42 -5.41
CA VAL A 131 9.42 -5.37 -6.42
C VAL A 131 10.73 -4.64 -6.07
N TYR A 132 11.58 -4.37 -7.05
CA TYR A 132 12.89 -3.70 -6.86
C TYR A 132 13.72 -4.14 -5.62
N PRO A 133 14.11 -5.41 -5.52
CA PRO A 133 14.74 -5.95 -4.31
C PRO A 133 16.11 -5.28 -4.03
N LYS A 134 16.77 -4.75 -5.05
CA LYS A 134 18.04 -4.00 -4.90
C LYS A 134 17.96 -2.79 -3.96
N PHE A 135 16.77 -2.20 -3.77
CA PHE A 135 16.64 -1.05 -2.88
C PHE A 135 16.77 -1.42 -1.39
N PHE A 136 16.65 -2.71 -1.04
CA PHE A 136 16.91 -3.19 0.33
C PHE A 136 18.38 -3.08 0.74
N GLU A 137 19.31 -2.86 -0.20
CA GLU A 137 20.71 -2.57 0.13
C GLU A 137 20.85 -1.27 0.97
N GLU A 138 19.89 -0.33 0.83
CA GLU A 138 19.83 0.90 1.63
C GLU A 138 19.11 0.72 2.98
N ASN A 139 18.48 -0.44 3.24
CA ASN A 139 17.72 -0.71 4.46
C ASN A 139 18.67 -1.15 5.60
N PRO A 140 18.63 -0.50 6.79
CA PRO A 140 19.45 -0.91 7.92
C PRO A 140 19.15 -2.33 8.44
N ASP A 141 17.92 -2.83 8.30
CA ASP A 141 17.56 -4.20 8.72
C ASP A 141 18.27 -5.27 7.86
N SER A 142 18.71 -4.94 6.64
CA SER A 142 19.53 -5.82 5.79
C SER A 142 20.94 -6.05 6.35
N GLN A 143 21.36 -5.28 7.35
CA GLN A 143 22.64 -5.45 8.05
C GLN A 143 22.48 -6.10 9.43
N ASN A 144 21.24 -6.39 9.85
CA ASN A 144 20.98 -7.04 11.13
C ASN A 144 21.04 -8.56 10.97
N GLU A 145 22.09 -9.19 11.51
CA GLU A 145 22.35 -10.64 11.39
C GLU A 145 21.15 -11.53 11.79
N ILE A 146 20.34 -11.09 12.76
CA ILE A 146 19.16 -11.82 13.22
C ILE A 146 18.13 -11.93 12.07
N TYR A 147 17.94 -10.86 11.32
CA TYR A 147 16.92 -10.80 10.26
C TYR A 147 17.40 -11.39 8.93
N GLN A 148 18.60 -11.99 8.84
CA GLN A 148 19.14 -12.44 7.54
C GLN A 148 18.76 -13.88 7.18
N ASP A 149 18.12 -14.62 8.07
CA ASP A 149 17.58 -15.93 7.73
C ASP A 149 16.12 -15.85 7.24
N ARG A 150 15.61 -16.94 6.68
CA ARG A 150 14.25 -17.01 6.09
C ARG A 150 13.13 -16.74 7.11
N TYR A 151 13.37 -16.98 8.39
CA TYR A 151 12.39 -16.94 9.47
C TYR A 151 12.66 -15.86 10.51
N GLY A 152 13.84 -15.24 10.48
CA GLY A 152 14.28 -14.22 11.43
C GLY A 152 14.78 -14.76 12.77
#